data_AF-K3XA02-F1
#
_entry.id   AF-K3XA02-F1
#
_cell.length_a   1.000
_cell.length_b   1.000
_cell.length_c   1.000
_cell.angle_alpha   90.00
_cell.angle_beta   90.00
_cell.angle_gamma   90.00
#
_symmetry.space_group_name_H-M   'P 1'
#
loop_
_entity.id
_entity.type
_entity.pdbx_description
1 polymer ?
#
loop_
_entity_poly.entity_id
_entity_poly.type
_entity_poly.pdbx_seq_one_letter_code
_entity_poly.pdbx_strand_id
1 'polypeptide(L)'
;MAADDDMEALMGFASFGAQRARRRQRQDKRVHHRDGLSHSASASSQHARLAQVIPGTEVPEQLHGRGRLEQGPQGVTLLANETKSSTQSDGNASNGDGLKPLDELLSAWSSASGADKDANALEARLLPPSCYQRLDELQEQKNRFDELDNTVFRRARSAANPYESLGRSRFLNRSAMKLANMDHIFQWTARPADYPDASASPVFTFADVCGGPGGFSEYLLWKHSKLTGGVRVRGYGISLKDEICDWKLPPLDNPNASFEISYGEDGTGNLYSVDNIRHFRKLVRENHAEGVDLVVSDGGFQDARDQPNQEEMMTKLILAEILTMLSILKVHGSFLCKTFEITTPMLLQLVWLLHQCFEKIAIIKPIQAQSATSSL
;
A
#
# COMPACT_ATOMS: atom_id res chain seq x y z
N MET A 1 -21.44 9.89 -31.71
CA MET A 1 -20.79 11.08 -31.12
C MET A 1 -21.77 11.88 -30.24
N ALA A 2 -22.64 11.22 -29.47
CA ALA A 2 -23.52 11.90 -28.50
C ALA A 2 -23.87 10.95 -27.33
N ALA A 3 -23.00 9.98 -27.04
CA ALA A 3 -23.19 8.99 -25.97
C ALA A 3 -21.98 8.86 -25.04
N ASP A 4 -20.84 9.48 -25.38
CA ASP A 4 -19.65 9.55 -24.50
C ASP A 4 -19.70 10.77 -23.57
N ASP A 5 -20.31 11.88 -24.01
CA ASP A 5 -20.34 13.13 -23.23
C ASP A 5 -21.24 13.03 -21.96
N ASP A 6 -22.22 12.12 -21.93
CA ASP A 6 -23.08 11.91 -20.77
C ASP A 6 -22.42 11.05 -19.67
N MET A 7 -21.35 10.32 -19.98
CA MET A 7 -20.59 9.57 -18.97
C MET A 7 -19.55 10.46 -18.25
N GLU A 8 -19.00 11.47 -18.93
CA GLU A 8 -18.09 12.45 -18.31
C GLU A 8 -18.83 13.41 -17.35
N ALA A 9 -20.08 13.75 -17.64
CA ALA A 9 -20.93 14.56 -16.76
C ALA A 9 -21.36 13.83 -15.48
N LEU A 10 -21.48 12.50 -15.51
CA LEU A 10 -21.75 11.67 -14.33
C LEU A 10 -20.50 11.46 -13.44
N MET A 11 -19.31 11.73 -13.96
CA MET A 11 -18.01 11.55 -13.29
C MET A 11 -17.43 12.85 -12.71
N GLY A 12 -18.25 13.90 -12.54
CA GLY A 12 -17.90 15.06 -11.72
C GLY A 12 -16.82 16.01 -12.29
N PHE A 13 -16.48 15.91 -13.58
CA PHE A 13 -15.58 16.85 -14.25
C PHE A 13 -16.33 18.11 -14.70
N ALA A 14 -16.67 18.99 -13.76
CA ALA A 14 -17.09 20.36 -14.07
C ALA A 14 -16.36 21.39 -13.19
N SER A 15 -15.42 22.09 -13.84
CA SER A 15 -14.85 23.42 -13.56
C SER A 15 -14.97 24.02 -12.15
N PHE A 16 -13.85 24.53 -11.61
CA PHE A 16 -13.70 25.99 -11.43
C PHE A 16 -12.23 26.36 -11.17
N GLY A 17 -11.66 27.11 -12.11
CA GLY A 17 -10.52 27.97 -11.87
C GLY A 17 -10.98 29.28 -11.23
N ALA A 18 -10.31 29.71 -10.15
CA ALA A 18 -10.17 31.11 -9.79
C ALA A 18 -8.95 31.29 -8.88
N GLN A 19 -7.94 31.97 -9.42
CA GLN A 19 -6.77 32.44 -8.70
C GLN A 19 -7.15 33.29 -7.48
N ARG A 20 -6.50 33.04 -6.34
CA ARG A 20 -6.32 34.08 -5.31
C ARG A 20 -4.89 34.07 -4.78
N ALA A 21 -4.07 34.93 -5.39
CA ALA A 21 -2.82 35.40 -4.83
C ALA A 21 -3.06 36.10 -3.49
N ARG A 22 -2.42 35.64 -2.41
CA ARG A 22 -2.15 36.47 -1.23
C ARG A 22 -0.73 36.23 -0.71
N ARG A 23 0.12 37.22 -1.02
CA ARG A 23 1.37 37.53 -0.30
C ARG A 23 1.11 37.55 1.20
N ARG A 24 1.92 36.84 1.98
CA ARG A 24 2.23 37.22 3.36
C ARG A 24 3.73 37.18 3.60
N GLN A 25 4.23 38.34 4.01
CA GLN A 25 5.60 38.63 4.37
C GLN A 25 6.06 37.77 5.54
N ARG A 26 7.28 37.26 5.41
CA ARG A 26 8.10 36.77 6.52
C ARG A 26 8.36 37.93 7.49
N GLN A 27 8.14 37.70 8.78
CA GLN A 27 8.82 38.43 9.83
C GLN A 27 9.50 37.40 10.74
N ASP A 28 10.81 37.33 10.60
CA ASP A 28 11.72 36.69 11.54
C ASP A 28 11.66 37.43 12.87
N LYS A 29 11.40 36.70 13.95
CA LYS A 29 11.83 37.09 15.30
C LYS A 29 12.50 35.90 15.96
N ARG A 30 13.83 35.85 15.81
CA ARG A 30 14.73 35.15 16.74
C ARG A 30 14.69 35.88 18.08
N VAL A 31 14.40 35.16 19.15
CA VAL A 31 14.75 35.58 20.50
C VAL A 31 15.56 34.44 21.13
N HIS A 32 16.83 34.73 21.38
CA HIS A 32 17.70 33.92 22.21
C HIS A 32 17.32 34.13 23.68
N HIS A 33 17.03 33.05 24.39
CA HIS A 33 17.27 32.99 25.82
C HIS A 33 18.04 31.70 26.13
N ARG A 34 19.32 31.89 26.46
CA ARG A 34 20.12 30.93 27.22
C ARG A 34 19.71 31.10 28.67
N ASP A 35 19.30 30.02 29.32
CA ASP A 35 19.49 29.85 30.75
C ASP A 35 19.87 28.40 31.01
N GLY A 36 21.06 28.23 31.58
CA GLY A 36 21.60 26.95 31.96
C GLY A 36 21.06 26.54 33.32
N LEU A 37 20.56 25.32 33.40
CA LEU A 37 20.40 24.60 34.66
C LEU A 37 20.93 23.18 34.46
N SER A 38 22.10 22.95 35.05
CA SER A 38 22.73 21.65 35.21
C SER A 38 21.94 20.83 36.22
N HIS A 39 21.27 19.77 35.77
CA HIS A 39 20.90 18.67 36.64
C HIS A 39 21.35 17.35 36.01
N SER A 40 22.36 16.75 36.65
CA SER A 40 22.75 15.37 36.48
C SER A 40 21.61 14.48 36.97
N ALA A 41 20.86 13.90 36.04
CA ALA A 41 20.00 12.76 36.31
C ALA A 41 20.44 11.63 35.37
N SER A 42 21.06 10.60 35.95
CA SER A 42 21.25 9.31 35.28
C SER A 42 19.89 8.65 35.09
N ALA A 43 19.17 9.08 34.05
CA ALA A 43 17.99 8.40 33.58
C ALA A 43 18.43 7.30 32.61
N SER A 44 18.34 6.05 33.05
CA SER A 44 18.24 4.91 32.15
C SER A 44 16.95 5.08 31.33
N SER A 45 17.03 5.76 30.19
CA SER A 45 15.89 5.86 29.26
C SER A 45 15.71 4.51 28.57
N GLN A 46 15.02 3.58 29.24
CA GLN A 46 14.17 2.66 28.50
C GLN A 46 13.11 3.53 27.83
N HIS A 47 13.41 4.04 26.63
CA HIS A 47 12.39 4.60 25.77
C HIS A 47 11.34 3.50 25.59
N ALA A 48 10.14 3.70 26.14
CA ALA A 48 9.01 2.84 25.86
C ALA A 48 8.92 2.75 24.33
N ARG A 49 9.07 1.54 23.77
CA ARG A 49 9.04 1.34 22.32
C ARG A 49 7.67 1.81 21.83
N LEU A 50 7.66 2.72 20.86
CA LEU A 50 6.42 3.15 20.21
C LEU A 50 5.72 1.94 19.61
N ALA A 51 4.42 1.78 19.88
CA ALA A 51 3.60 0.80 19.18
C ALA A 51 3.71 1.04 17.67
N GLN A 52 3.85 -0.03 16.88
CA GLN A 52 4.02 0.08 15.43
C GLN A 52 2.72 -0.18 14.66
N VAL A 53 1.71 -0.73 15.35
CA VAL A 53 0.37 -1.05 14.85
C VAL A 53 -0.66 -0.36 15.75
N ILE A 54 -1.80 0.05 15.20
CA ILE A 54 -2.89 0.63 16.00
C ILE A 54 -3.49 -0.46 16.92
N PRO A 55 -3.72 -0.20 18.22
CA PRO A 55 -4.41 -1.14 19.11
C PRO A 55 -5.79 -1.54 18.55
N GLY A 56 -6.18 -2.81 18.66
CA GLY A 56 -7.43 -3.31 18.05
C GLY A 56 -7.26 -3.92 16.66
N THR A 57 -6.03 -3.99 16.14
CA THR A 57 -5.70 -4.71 14.88
C THR A 57 -5.35 -6.19 15.14
N GLU A 58 -5.63 -6.71 16.34
CA GLU A 58 -5.41 -8.12 16.66
C GLU A 58 -6.43 -9.01 15.91
N VAL A 59 -5.94 -10.03 15.20
CA VAL A 59 -6.78 -11.03 14.53
C VAL A 59 -7.35 -11.97 15.61
N PRO A 60 -8.60 -12.49 15.47
CA PRO A 60 -9.16 -13.46 16.41
C PRO A 60 -8.23 -14.65 16.69
N GLU A 61 -8.23 -15.15 17.93
CA GLU A 61 -7.34 -16.23 18.40
C GLU A 61 -7.51 -17.57 17.67
N GLN A 62 -8.58 -17.73 16.88
CA GLN A 62 -8.92 -18.97 16.18
C GLN A 62 -9.23 -18.74 14.70
N LEU A 63 -8.56 -19.48 13.83
CA LEU A 63 -8.91 -19.62 12.42
C LEU A 63 -9.90 -20.75 12.22
N HIS A 64 -10.88 -20.53 11.35
CA HIS A 64 -11.70 -21.60 10.77
C HIS A 64 -11.33 -21.71 9.28
N GLY A 65 -10.55 -22.73 8.89
CA GLY A 65 -10.14 -22.93 7.49
C GLY A 65 -8.73 -23.50 7.32
N ARG A 66 -8.23 -23.52 6.07
CA ARG A 66 -6.82 -23.84 5.75
C ARG A 66 -5.94 -22.61 6.01
N GLY A 67 -4.77 -22.81 6.61
CA GLY A 67 -3.83 -21.73 6.95
C GLY A 67 -3.53 -21.68 8.45
N ARG A 68 -2.41 -21.03 8.81
CA ARG A 68 -1.97 -20.90 10.21
C ARG A 68 -1.78 -19.44 10.58
N LEU A 69 -2.22 -19.06 11.78
CA LEU A 69 -1.83 -17.77 12.38
C LEU A 69 -0.42 -17.88 12.97
N GLU A 70 0.46 -16.99 12.55
CA GLU A 70 1.78 -16.83 13.13
C GLU A 70 1.92 -15.45 13.76
N GLN A 71 2.60 -15.41 14.91
CA GLN A 71 3.00 -14.15 15.53
C GLN A 71 4.21 -13.62 14.76
N GLY A 72 3.99 -12.51 14.07
CA GLY A 72 4.98 -11.77 13.31
C GLY A 72 5.73 -10.73 14.16
N PRO A 73 6.66 -9.99 13.53
CA PRO A 73 7.41 -8.94 14.20
C PRO A 73 6.49 -7.83 14.72
N GLN A 74 6.88 -7.21 15.84
CA GLN A 74 6.18 -6.06 16.42
C GLN A 74 4.68 -6.29 16.72
N GLY A 75 4.26 -7.54 16.94
CA GLY A 75 2.87 -7.89 17.29
C GLY A 75 1.94 -7.99 16.07
N VAL A 76 2.47 -7.99 14.86
CA VAL A 76 1.70 -8.25 13.64
C VAL A 76 1.26 -9.71 13.61
N THR A 77 -0.01 -9.97 13.28
CA THR A 77 -0.45 -11.33 12.98
C THR A 77 -0.26 -11.63 11.49
N LEU A 78 0.37 -12.76 11.20
CA LEU A 78 0.58 -13.25 9.83
C LEU A 78 -0.37 -14.43 9.59
N LEU A 79 -1.09 -14.40 8.47
CA LEU A 79 -1.79 -15.54 7.93
C LEU A 79 -0.83 -16.27 6.99
N ALA A 80 -0.27 -17.39 7.44
CA ALA A 80 0.62 -18.23 6.65
C ALA A 80 -0.19 -19.26 5.86
N ASN A 81 0.15 -19.40 4.59
CA ASN A 81 -0.39 -20.45 3.75
C ASN A 81 0.28 -21.79 4.12
N GLU A 82 -0.50 -22.87 4.12
CA GLU A 82 0.02 -24.21 4.38
C GLU A 82 0.74 -24.74 3.13
N THR A 83 1.99 -24.34 2.91
CA THR A 83 2.82 -25.03 1.92
C THR A 83 3.56 -26.20 2.56
N LYS A 84 3.25 -27.41 2.04
CA LYS A 84 3.83 -28.73 2.27
C LYS A 84 5.26 -28.66 2.82
N SER A 85 5.47 -29.16 4.03
CA SER A 85 6.78 -29.17 4.70
C SER A 85 7.88 -29.71 3.77
N SER A 86 8.88 -28.89 3.51
CA SER A 86 10.14 -29.31 2.93
C SER A 86 10.96 -30.09 3.97
N THR A 87 10.81 -31.41 4.00
CA THR A 87 11.82 -32.34 4.53
C THR A 87 11.89 -33.58 3.63
N GLN A 88 12.95 -33.63 2.80
CA GLN A 88 13.69 -34.76 2.16
C GLN A 88 12.95 -36.11 1.94
N SER A 89 13.04 -36.80 0.79
CA SER A 89 14.17 -37.06 -0.11
C SER A 89 13.69 -37.70 -1.43
N ASP A 90 14.43 -37.47 -2.52
CA ASP A 90 14.58 -38.28 -3.74
C ASP A 90 13.39 -39.09 -4.29
N GLY A 91 12.92 -38.68 -5.47
CA GLY A 91 12.21 -39.55 -6.42
C GLY A 91 10.92 -38.95 -6.99
N ASN A 92 10.97 -38.55 -8.27
CA ASN A 92 9.82 -38.23 -9.13
C ASN A 92 8.80 -37.21 -8.58
N ALA A 93 9.15 -35.93 -8.67
CA ALA A 93 8.16 -34.85 -8.61
C ALA A 93 7.28 -34.90 -9.87
N SER A 94 6.09 -35.50 -9.75
CA SER A 94 5.01 -35.26 -10.69
C SER A 94 4.44 -33.86 -10.42
N ASN A 95 4.62 -32.96 -11.39
CA ASN A 95 3.89 -31.69 -11.48
C ASN A 95 2.39 -32.01 -11.51
N GLY A 96 1.58 -31.47 -10.59
CA GLY A 96 0.13 -31.63 -10.75
C GLY A 96 -0.82 -31.18 -9.64
N ASP A 97 -0.37 -30.81 -8.44
CA ASP A 97 -1.32 -30.59 -7.32
C ASP A 97 -1.52 -29.14 -6.88
N GLY A 98 -0.59 -28.23 -7.17
CA GLY A 98 -0.69 -26.82 -6.77
C GLY A 98 -1.58 -25.96 -7.66
N LEU A 99 -1.79 -26.35 -8.92
CA LEU A 99 -2.57 -25.59 -9.91
C LEU A 99 -4.07 -25.95 -9.90
N LYS A 100 -4.44 -27.11 -9.37
CA LYS A 100 -5.84 -27.57 -9.33
C LYS A 100 -6.81 -26.59 -8.65
N PRO A 101 -6.48 -25.96 -7.50
CA PRO A 101 -7.38 -25.00 -6.86
C PRO A 101 -7.58 -23.73 -7.69
N LEU A 102 -6.56 -23.31 -8.43
CA LEU A 102 -6.64 -22.13 -9.30
C LEU A 102 -7.41 -22.43 -10.59
N ASP A 103 -7.18 -23.60 -11.19
CA ASP A 103 -7.93 -24.06 -12.37
C ASP A 103 -9.42 -24.29 -12.04
N GLU A 104 -9.72 -24.89 -10.88
CA GLU A 104 -11.09 -25.03 -10.36
C GLU A 104 -11.75 -23.67 -10.16
N LEU A 105 -11.02 -22.67 -9.65
CA LEU A 105 -11.56 -21.35 -9.40
C LEU A 105 -11.74 -20.53 -10.68
N LEU A 106 -10.81 -20.62 -11.62
CA LEU A 106 -10.95 -20.06 -12.97
C LEU A 106 -12.14 -20.69 -13.70
N SER A 107 -12.39 -21.99 -13.50
CA SER A 107 -13.57 -22.68 -14.05
C SER A 107 -14.88 -22.22 -13.38
N ALA A 108 -14.86 -21.98 -12.05
CA ALA A 108 -15.98 -21.45 -11.30
C ALA A 108 -16.31 -20.00 -11.68
N TRP A 109 -15.29 -19.16 -11.91
CA TRP A 109 -15.46 -17.79 -12.39
C TRP A 109 -15.98 -17.72 -13.82
N SER A 110 -15.44 -18.56 -14.70
CA SER A 110 -15.87 -18.61 -16.10
C SER A 110 -17.33 -19.05 -16.22
N SER A 111 -17.77 -20.00 -15.38
CA SER A 111 -19.16 -20.45 -15.32
C SER A 111 -20.11 -19.42 -14.69
N ALA A 112 -19.65 -18.60 -13.74
CA ALA A 112 -20.43 -17.50 -13.16
C ALA A 112 -20.64 -16.33 -14.13
N SER A 113 -19.69 -16.09 -15.06
CA SER A 113 -19.76 -14.98 -16.03
C SER A 113 -20.78 -15.17 -17.17
N GLY A 114 -21.41 -16.34 -17.28
CA GLY A 114 -22.32 -16.72 -18.36
C GLY A 114 -23.82 -16.75 -18.01
N ALA A 115 -24.23 -16.35 -16.80
CA ALA A 115 -25.63 -16.43 -16.37
C ALA A 115 -26.26 -15.02 -16.21
N ASP A 116 -27.18 -14.70 -17.11
CA ASP A 116 -28.04 -13.52 -17.05
C ASP A 116 -29.24 -13.77 -16.10
N LYS A 117 -29.56 -12.78 -15.25
CA LYS A 117 -30.87 -12.54 -14.56
C LYS A 117 -31.29 -13.28 -13.28
N ASP A 118 -30.36 -13.69 -12.42
CA ASP A 118 -30.65 -13.89 -10.98
C ASP A 118 -29.66 -13.13 -10.07
N ALA A 119 -29.19 -11.97 -10.55
CA ALA A 119 -28.16 -11.14 -9.90
C ALA A 119 -28.52 -10.63 -8.49
N ASN A 120 -29.75 -10.82 -8.02
CA ASN A 120 -30.22 -10.43 -6.67
C ASN A 120 -30.39 -11.60 -5.69
N ALA A 121 -30.23 -12.86 -6.12
CA ALA A 121 -30.48 -14.01 -5.25
C ALA A 121 -29.24 -14.55 -4.53
N LEU A 122 -28.06 -14.00 -4.81
CA LEU A 122 -26.79 -14.49 -4.27
C LEU A 122 -25.77 -13.35 -4.02
N GLU A 123 -26.19 -12.27 -3.36
CA GLU A 123 -25.28 -11.59 -2.43
C GLU A 123 -24.98 -12.58 -1.30
N ALA A 124 -24.16 -13.60 -1.57
CA ALA A 124 -23.66 -14.47 -0.55
C ALA A 124 -22.85 -13.58 0.39
N ARG A 125 -23.45 -13.24 1.54
CA ARG A 125 -22.77 -12.57 2.64
C ARG A 125 -21.60 -13.47 3.06
N LEU A 126 -20.42 -13.20 2.50
CA LEU A 126 -19.20 -13.98 2.75
C LEU A 126 -18.67 -13.76 4.17
N LEU A 127 -19.08 -12.66 4.81
CA LEU A 127 -18.74 -12.34 6.18
C LEU A 127 -19.83 -12.76 7.17
N PRO A 128 -19.49 -13.02 8.44
CA PRO A 128 -20.47 -13.19 9.50
C PRO A 128 -21.43 -11.98 9.60
N PRO A 129 -22.71 -12.18 9.96
CA PRO A 129 -23.66 -11.07 10.14
C PRO A 129 -23.20 -9.95 11.07
N SER A 130 -22.42 -10.29 12.11
CA SER A 130 -21.84 -9.32 13.04
C SER A 130 -20.86 -8.36 12.37
N CYS A 131 -20.15 -8.77 11.32
CA CYS A 131 -19.26 -7.89 10.57
C CYS A 131 -20.06 -6.79 9.86
N TYR A 132 -21.19 -7.13 9.23
CA TYR A 132 -22.05 -6.15 8.58
C TYR A 132 -22.65 -5.16 9.58
N GLN A 133 -23.08 -5.62 10.76
CA GLN A 133 -23.55 -4.72 11.82
C GLN A 133 -22.47 -3.72 12.26
N ARG A 134 -21.21 -4.16 12.36
CA ARG A 134 -20.08 -3.25 12.67
C ARG A 134 -19.80 -2.24 11.56
N LEU A 135 -19.99 -2.63 10.30
CA LEU A 135 -19.85 -1.72 9.16
C LEU A 135 -20.95 -0.66 9.17
N ASP A 136 -22.19 -1.05 9.47
CA ASP A 136 -23.31 -0.12 9.62
C ASP A 136 -23.03 0.87 10.77
N GLU A 137 -22.62 0.38 11.94
CA GLU A 137 -22.20 1.22 13.08
C GLU A 137 -21.07 2.19 12.70
N LEU A 138 -20.07 1.72 11.94
CA LEU A 138 -18.96 2.54 11.47
C LEU A 138 -19.46 3.63 10.51
N GLN A 139 -20.35 3.31 9.58
CA GLN A 139 -20.90 4.25 8.63
C GLN A 139 -21.75 5.31 9.34
N GLU A 140 -22.56 4.92 10.32
CA GLU A 140 -23.29 5.87 11.16
C GLU A 140 -22.34 6.84 11.89
N GLN A 141 -21.21 6.35 12.42
CA GLN A 141 -20.22 7.24 13.03
C GLN A 141 -19.56 8.19 12.02
N LYS A 142 -19.27 7.72 10.79
CA LYS A 142 -18.75 8.59 9.72
C LYS A 142 -19.72 9.72 9.38
N ASN A 143 -21.01 9.38 9.19
CA ASN A 143 -22.06 10.33 8.82
C ASN A 143 -22.23 11.46 9.85
N ARG A 144 -21.96 11.20 11.15
CA ARG A 144 -22.00 12.23 12.20
C ARG A 144 -20.96 13.33 12.01
N PHE A 145 -19.90 13.08 11.23
CA PHE A 145 -18.88 14.08 10.93
C PHE A 145 -19.20 14.92 9.69
N ASP A 146 -20.14 14.49 8.83
CA ASP A 146 -20.50 15.21 7.60
C ASP A 146 -21.15 16.57 7.90
N GLU A 147 -21.78 16.70 9.07
CA GLU A 147 -22.36 17.96 9.55
C GLU A 147 -21.32 18.96 10.08
N LEU A 148 -20.07 18.52 10.30
CA LEU A 148 -19.01 19.38 10.84
C LEU A 148 -18.31 20.16 9.72
N ASP A 149 -17.97 21.41 10.03
CA ASP A 149 -17.05 22.16 9.16
C ASP A 149 -15.72 21.41 9.01
N ASN A 150 -15.28 21.28 7.75
CA ASN A 150 -14.07 20.56 7.37
C ASN A 150 -12.81 21.03 8.13
N THR A 151 -12.72 22.32 8.47
CA THR A 151 -11.57 22.87 9.22
C THR A 151 -11.63 22.43 10.68
N VAL A 152 -12.82 22.47 11.28
CA VAL A 152 -13.06 22.02 12.65
C VAL A 152 -12.78 20.51 12.77
N PHE A 153 -13.32 19.70 11.84
CA PHE A 153 -13.08 18.26 11.80
C PHE A 153 -11.58 17.94 11.69
N ARG A 154 -10.86 18.57 10.75
CA ARG A 154 -9.42 18.35 10.58
C ARG A 154 -8.63 18.72 11.84
N ARG A 155 -8.96 19.84 12.49
CA ARG A 155 -8.31 20.27 13.73
C ARG A 155 -8.56 19.27 14.86
N ALA A 156 -9.80 18.84 15.05
CA ALA A 156 -10.16 17.85 16.07
C ALA A 156 -9.46 16.51 15.82
N ARG A 157 -9.48 16.02 14.58
CA ARG A 157 -8.79 14.80 14.15
C ARG A 157 -7.29 14.86 14.41
N SER A 158 -6.64 15.96 14.04
CA SER A 158 -5.21 16.16 14.30
C SER A 158 -4.89 16.23 15.79
N ALA A 159 -5.77 16.83 16.61
CA ALA A 159 -5.58 16.87 18.07
C ALA A 159 -5.81 15.51 18.75
N ALA A 160 -6.70 14.67 18.19
CA ALA A 160 -7.03 13.36 18.72
C ALA A 160 -6.02 12.26 18.34
N ASN A 161 -5.22 12.46 17.28
CA ASN A 161 -4.24 11.49 16.83
C ASN A 161 -2.87 11.68 17.55
N PRO A 162 -2.45 10.78 18.45
CA PRO A 162 -1.19 10.92 19.19
C PRO A 162 0.05 10.96 18.28
N TYR A 163 -0.06 10.38 17.08
CA TYR A 163 1.03 10.25 16.13
C TYR A 163 1.06 11.38 15.09
N GLU A 164 0.12 12.34 15.16
CA GLU A 164 -0.03 13.41 14.17
C GLU A 164 1.24 14.27 14.03
N SER A 165 1.97 14.44 15.12
CA SER A 165 3.21 15.24 15.19
C SER A 165 4.34 14.69 14.32
N LEU A 166 4.32 13.40 13.94
CA LEU A 166 5.30 12.80 13.03
C LEU A 166 5.18 13.38 11.62
N GLY A 167 3.95 13.73 11.21
CA GLY A 167 3.67 14.40 9.95
C GLY A 167 4.31 13.70 8.75
N ARG A 168 4.96 14.49 7.88
CA ARG A 168 5.76 13.99 6.73
C ARG A 168 7.25 13.87 7.06
N SER A 169 7.66 14.24 8.27
CA SER A 169 9.07 14.43 8.64
C SER A 169 9.83 15.24 7.58
N ARG A 170 10.80 14.63 6.90
CA ARG A 170 11.62 15.23 5.84
C ARG A 170 11.09 15.00 4.42
N PHE A 171 10.14 14.09 4.24
CA PHE A 171 9.70 13.58 2.95
C PHE A 171 8.63 14.47 2.31
N LEU A 172 8.37 14.28 1.02
CA LEU A 172 7.36 14.96 0.21
C LEU A 172 5.98 14.92 0.87
N ASN A 173 5.58 13.76 1.38
CA ASN A 173 4.27 13.54 1.96
C ASN A 173 4.33 12.51 3.11
N ARG A 174 3.16 12.25 3.72
CA ARG A 174 3.06 11.31 4.85
C ARG A 174 3.14 9.84 4.43
N SER A 175 2.98 9.48 3.15
CA SER A 175 3.04 8.08 2.73
C SER A 175 4.45 7.52 2.92
N ALA A 176 5.49 8.31 2.67
CA ALA A 176 6.87 7.96 3.02
C ALA A 176 7.02 7.48 4.47
N MET A 177 6.35 8.15 5.42
CA MET A 177 6.38 7.76 6.83
C MET A 177 5.61 6.47 7.11
N LYS A 178 4.51 6.20 6.39
CA LYS A 178 3.83 4.89 6.46
C LYS A 178 4.75 3.77 6.01
N LEU A 179 5.45 3.94 4.89
CA LEU A 179 6.41 2.94 4.41
C LEU A 179 7.60 2.80 5.36
N ALA A 180 8.10 3.89 5.95
CA ALA A 180 9.14 3.82 6.96
C ALA A 180 8.74 2.98 8.19
N ASN A 181 7.47 3.10 8.61
CA ASN A 181 6.91 2.29 9.68
C ASN A 181 6.77 0.81 9.26
N MET A 182 6.25 0.54 8.07
CA MET A 182 6.12 -0.83 7.54
C MET A 182 7.48 -1.51 7.35
N ASP A 183 8.46 -0.81 6.78
CA ASP A 183 9.82 -1.29 6.62
C ASP A 183 10.52 -1.52 7.97
N HIS A 184 10.20 -0.73 9.02
CA HIS A 184 10.67 -1.05 10.37
C HIS A 184 10.09 -2.37 10.91
N ILE A 185 8.85 -2.71 10.56
CA ILE A 185 8.21 -3.97 10.98
C ILE A 185 8.79 -5.15 10.19
N PHE A 186 8.82 -5.04 8.86
CA PHE A 186 9.12 -6.15 7.96
C PHE A 186 10.56 -6.25 7.50
N GLN A 187 11.37 -5.21 7.72
CA GLN A 187 12.79 -5.18 7.38
C GLN A 187 13.06 -5.44 5.88
N TRP A 188 12.23 -4.92 4.96
CA TRP A 188 12.46 -5.09 3.52
C TRP A 188 13.79 -4.50 3.05
N THR A 189 14.23 -3.41 3.68
CA THR A 189 15.49 -2.73 3.37
C THR A 189 16.67 -3.19 4.25
N ALA A 190 16.67 -4.46 4.67
CA ALA A 190 17.63 -5.05 5.61
C ALA A 190 19.11 -4.77 5.27
N ARG A 191 19.96 -4.88 6.30
CA ARG A 191 21.32 -4.30 6.33
C ARG A 191 22.31 -5.11 5.49
N PRO A 192 23.46 -4.53 5.12
CA PRO A 192 24.55 -5.24 4.43
C PRO A 192 24.98 -6.57 5.06
N ALA A 193 24.85 -6.71 6.39
CA ALA A 193 25.17 -7.94 7.11
C ALA A 193 24.21 -9.10 6.82
N ASP A 194 23.03 -8.80 6.26
CA ASP A 194 22.01 -9.76 5.87
C ASP A 194 22.21 -10.28 4.42
N TYR A 195 23.21 -9.75 3.70
CA TYR A 195 23.63 -10.25 2.39
C TYR A 195 24.78 -11.26 2.60
N PRO A 196 24.53 -12.58 2.42
CA PRO A 196 25.50 -13.62 2.75
C PRO A 196 26.75 -13.60 1.86
N ASP A 197 26.68 -12.90 0.72
CA ASP A 197 27.79 -12.77 -0.22
C ASP A 197 28.19 -11.29 -0.40
N ALA A 198 29.10 -10.82 0.45
CA ALA A 198 29.68 -9.48 0.36
C ALA A 198 30.53 -9.25 -0.91
N SER A 199 30.75 -10.28 -1.74
CA SER A 199 31.53 -10.18 -2.98
C SER A 199 30.73 -9.68 -4.18
N ALA A 200 29.41 -9.91 -4.20
CA ALA A 200 28.51 -9.35 -5.19
C ALA A 200 28.00 -8.00 -4.67
N SER A 201 28.23 -6.89 -5.38
CA SER A 201 27.69 -5.58 -5.00
C SER A 201 26.16 -5.66 -4.90
N PRO A 202 25.57 -5.71 -3.69
CA PRO A 202 24.16 -6.04 -3.53
C PRO A 202 23.30 -4.92 -4.13
N VAL A 203 22.23 -5.30 -4.82
CA VAL A 203 21.26 -4.38 -5.41
C VAL A 203 19.91 -4.66 -4.80
N PHE A 204 19.29 -3.65 -4.21
CA PHE A 204 17.89 -3.66 -3.84
C PHE A 204 17.06 -3.04 -4.97
N THR A 205 16.03 -3.76 -5.39
CA THR A 205 15.18 -3.40 -6.52
C THR A 205 13.73 -3.29 -6.07
N PHE A 206 13.04 -2.26 -6.53
CA PHE A 206 11.63 -2.09 -6.18
C PHE A 206 10.81 -1.49 -7.33
N ALA A 207 9.50 -1.66 -7.27
CA ALA A 207 8.56 -0.94 -8.12
C ALA A 207 7.49 -0.24 -7.28
N ASP A 208 7.15 0.99 -7.66
CA ASP A 208 6.13 1.82 -7.00
C ASP A 208 4.98 2.07 -8.00
N VAL A 209 3.90 1.33 -7.81
CA VAL A 209 2.75 1.24 -8.72
C VAL A 209 1.64 2.15 -8.18
N CYS A 210 1.11 3.04 -9.02
CA CYS A 210 0.30 4.18 -8.56
C CYS A 210 1.03 5.06 -7.54
N GLY A 211 2.37 5.13 -7.60
CA GLY A 211 3.20 5.69 -6.53
C GLY A 211 3.26 7.21 -6.44
N GLY A 212 2.73 7.90 -7.44
CA GLY A 212 2.67 9.34 -7.52
C GLY A 212 2.09 10.03 -6.28
N PRO A 213 2.70 11.10 -5.74
CA PRO A 213 3.85 11.85 -6.26
C PRO A 213 5.23 11.29 -5.88
N GLY A 214 5.30 10.08 -5.30
CA GLY A 214 6.55 9.36 -5.04
C GLY A 214 6.99 9.28 -3.58
N GLY A 215 6.07 9.37 -2.61
CA GLY A 215 6.44 9.32 -1.18
C GLY A 215 7.11 8.01 -0.76
N PHE A 216 6.58 6.87 -1.22
CA PHE A 216 7.17 5.55 -0.99
C PHE A 216 8.54 5.42 -1.66
N SER A 217 8.63 5.75 -2.94
CA SER A 217 9.89 5.81 -3.68
C SER A 217 10.95 6.69 -3.02
N GLU A 218 10.59 7.89 -2.57
CA GLU A 218 11.52 8.80 -1.87
C GLU A 218 12.11 8.16 -0.61
N TYR A 219 11.28 7.47 0.19
CA TYR A 219 11.76 6.76 1.37
C TYR A 219 12.78 5.67 1.02
N LEU A 220 12.45 4.78 0.08
CA LEU A 220 13.31 3.65 -0.29
C LEU A 220 14.65 4.13 -0.88
N LEU A 221 14.59 5.12 -1.77
CA LEU A 221 15.79 5.74 -2.35
C LEU A 221 16.63 6.43 -1.27
N TRP A 222 16.02 7.20 -0.37
CA TRP A 222 16.71 7.85 0.74
C TRP A 222 17.37 6.84 1.68
N LYS A 223 16.63 5.81 2.11
CA LYS A 223 17.08 4.78 3.05
C LYS A 223 18.33 4.08 2.52
N HIS A 224 18.29 3.61 1.27
CA HIS A 224 19.44 2.93 0.68
C HIS A 224 20.60 3.87 0.36
N SER A 225 20.31 5.13 0.00
CA SER A 225 21.36 6.10 -0.29
C SER A 225 22.18 6.53 0.93
N LYS A 226 21.63 6.40 2.15
CA LYS A 226 22.25 6.93 3.38
C LYS A 226 22.56 5.90 4.45
N LEU A 227 21.85 4.78 4.52
CA LEU A 227 21.83 3.94 5.72
C LEU A 227 22.25 2.47 5.49
N THR A 228 22.33 1.99 4.25
CA THR A 228 22.60 0.58 3.94
C THR A 228 24.00 0.33 3.39
N GLY A 229 25.00 1.11 3.81
CA GLY A 229 26.42 0.76 3.64
C GLY A 229 26.92 0.52 2.20
N GLY A 230 26.30 1.16 1.20
CA GLY A 230 26.74 1.08 -0.20
C GLY A 230 25.93 0.13 -1.10
N VAL A 231 24.87 -0.49 -0.59
CA VAL A 231 23.89 -1.25 -1.41
C VAL A 231 23.32 -0.31 -2.49
N ARG A 232 23.36 -0.75 -3.75
CA ARG A 232 22.73 0.01 -4.85
C ARG A 232 21.21 -0.14 -4.78
N VAL A 233 20.48 0.89 -5.16
CA VAL A 233 19.02 0.86 -5.26
C VAL A 233 18.56 1.21 -6.67
N ARG A 234 17.66 0.39 -7.20
CA ARG A 234 17.01 0.57 -8.51
C ARG A 234 15.51 0.54 -8.33
N GLY A 235 14.85 1.67 -8.53
CA GLY A 235 13.39 1.77 -8.49
C GLY A 235 12.78 1.98 -9.87
N TYR A 236 11.56 1.50 -10.03
CA TYR A 236 10.74 1.71 -11.22
C TYR A 236 9.37 2.25 -10.79
N GLY A 237 8.82 3.20 -11.53
CA GLY A 237 7.54 3.84 -11.17
C GLY A 237 6.57 3.89 -12.32
N ILE A 238 5.29 3.62 -12.05
CA ILE A 238 4.18 3.94 -12.93
C ILE A 238 3.07 4.64 -12.14
N SER A 239 2.60 5.77 -12.64
CA SER A 239 1.48 6.52 -12.06
C SER A 239 0.84 7.42 -13.13
N LEU A 240 -0.38 7.87 -12.88
CA LEU A 240 -1.09 8.78 -13.78
C LEU A 240 -0.28 10.06 -14.00
N LYS A 241 -0.17 10.46 -15.27
CA LYS A 241 0.51 11.68 -15.67
C LYS A 241 -0.45 12.88 -15.60
N ASP A 242 -0.67 13.38 -14.39
CA ASP A 242 -1.52 14.54 -14.13
C ASP A 242 -0.97 15.45 -13.01
N GLU A 243 -1.61 16.58 -12.74
CA GLU A 243 -1.11 17.57 -11.76
C GLU A 243 -1.00 17.00 -10.33
N ILE A 244 -1.82 16.02 -9.98
CA ILE A 244 -1.97 15.46 -8.64
C ILE A 244 -1.07 14.23 -8.46
N CYS A 245 -1.13 13.31 -9.42
CA CYS A 245 -0.51 11.99 -9.40
C CYS A 245 0.87 11.96 -10.07
N ASP A 246 1.31 12.99 -10.77
CA ASP A 246 2.64 12.93 -11.40
C ASP A 246 3.79 12.97 -10.37
N TRP A 247 4.92 12.40 -10.75
CA TRP A 247 6.09 12.19 -9.91
C TRP A 247 6.77 13.51 -9.55
N LYS A 248 7.03 13.71 -8.26
CA LYS A 248 7.67 14.94 -7.72
C LYS A 248 8.91 14.60 -6.89
N LEU A 249 9.59 13.51 -7.25
CA LEU A 249 10.79 13.04 -6.55
C LEU A 249 11.90 14.11 -6.58
N PRO A 250 12.58 14.35 -5.44
CA PRO A 250 13.74 15.23 -5.43
C PRO A 250 14.88 14.63 -6.29
N PRO A 251 15.83 15.46 -6.75
CA PRO A 251 17.01 14.97 -7.45
C PRO A 251 17.74 13.89 -6.66
N LEU A 252 18.18 12.85 -7.36
CA LEU A 252 18.96 11.77 -6.78
C LEU A 252 20.44 12.13 -6.81
N ASP A 253 20.95 12.70 -5.72
CA ASP A 253 22.36 13.07 -5.59
C ASP A 253 23.30 11.87 -5.31
N ASN A 254 22.75 10.64 -5.22
CA ASN A 254 23.53 9.44 -4.96
C ASN A 254 23.69 8.60 -6.24
N PRO A 255 24.91 8.37 -6.75
CA PRO A 255 25.15 7.57 -7.95
C PRO A 255 24.76 6.09 -7.81
N ASN A 256 24.63 5.58 -6.58
CA ASN A 256 24.17 4.23 -6.29
C ASN A 256 22.64 4.10 -6.29
N ALA A 257 21.90 5.20 -6.48
CA ALA A 257 20.45 5.21 -6.58
C ALA A 257 20.02 5.57 -8.01
N SER A 258 19.02 4.88 -8.54
CA SER A 258 18.30 5.33 -9.73
C SER A 258 16.82 5.01 -9.62
N PHE A 259 16.02 5.82 -10.29
CA PHE A 259 14.59 5.64 -10.39
C PHE A 259 14.15 5.91 -11.82
N GLU A 260 13.44 4.96 -12.43
CA GLU A 260 12.96 5.08 -13.80
C GLU A 260 11.44 5.17 -13.83
N ILE A 261 10.92 6.22 -14.46
CA ILE A 261 9.49 6.48 -14.57
C ILE A 261 9.00 5.99 -15.92
N SER A 262 7.94 5.19 -15.92
CA SER A 262 7.18 4.82 -17.09
C SER A 262 5.77 5.38 -17.01
N TYR A 263 5.30 5.92 -18.14
CA TYR A 263 3.89 6.30 -18.31
C TYR A 263 3.15 5.30 -19.22
N GLY A 264 3.66 4.07 -19.37
CA GLY A 264 3.06 3.06 -20.22
C GLY A 264 3.21 3.34 -21.72
N GLU A 265 2.56 2.50 -22.52
CA GLU A 265 2.60 2.56 -23.99
C GLU A 265 1.92 3.82 -24.53
N ASP A 266 0.80 4.23 -23.93
CA ASP A 266 0.03 5.40 -24.35
C ASP A 266 0.52 6.72 -23.72
N GLY A 267 1.49 6.65 -22.80
CA GLY A 267 2.08 7.81 -22.14
C GLY A 267 1.21 8.46 -21.06
N THR A 268 0.09 7.84 -20.67
CA THR A 268 -0.84 8.35 -19.64
C THR A 268 -0.52 7.84 -18.22
N GLY A 269 0.13 6.69 -18.12
CA GLY A 269 0.36 5.98 -16.85
C GLY A 269 -0.89 5.34 -16.25
N ASN A 270 -1.99 5.26 -17.00
CA ASN A 270 -3.24 4.65 -16.55
C ASN A 270 -3.13 3.12 -16.49
N LEU A 271 -3.24 2.55 -15.29
CA LEU A 271 -3.18 1.10 -15.08
C LEU A 271 -4.43 0.34 -15.54
N TYR A 272 -5.50 1.02 -15.92
CA TYR A 272 -6.63 0.34 -16.58
C TYR A 272 -6.31 -0.07 -18.02
N SER A 273 -5.26 0.50 -18.62
CA SER A 273 -4.74 0.05 -19.90
C SER A 273 -3.81 -1.14 -19.70
N VAL A 274 -4.21 -2.30 -20.22
CA VAL A 274 -3.38 -3.53 -20.18
C VAL A 274 -2.07 -3.31 -20.94
N ASP A 275 -2.06 -2.49 -21.98
CA ASP A 275 -0.86 -2.19 -22.75
C ASP A 275 0.13 -1.34 -21.93
N ASN A 276 -0.36 -0.44 -21.07
CA ASN A 276 0.49 0.26 -20.10
C ASN A 276 1.11 -0.70 -19.08
N ILE A 277 0.33 -1.67 -18.57
CA ILE A 277 0.86 -2.72 -17.68
C ILE A 277 1.94 -3.53 -18.40
N ARG A 278 1.70 -3.97 -19.64
CA ARG A 278 2.66 -4.75 -20.43
C ARG A 278 3.94 -3.97 -20.73
N HIS A 279 3.81 -2.69 -21.05
CA HIS A 279 4.93 -1.79 -21.29
C HIS A 279 5.78 -1.64 -20.02
N PHE A 280 5.15 -1.37 -18.88
CA PHE A 280 5.86 -1.27 -17.60
C PHE A 280 6.53 -2.58 -17.21
N ARG A 281 5.83 -3.72 -17.39
CA ARG A 281 6.40 -5.05 -17.21
C ARG A 281 7.64 -5.26 -18.06
N LYS A 282 7.59 -4.89 -19.35
CA LYS A 282 8.72 -5.03 -20.27
C LYS A 282 9.93 -4.25 -19.75
N LEU A 283 9.74 -2.99 -19.38
CA LEU A 283 10.78 -2.14 -18.81
C LEU A 283 11.45 -2.81 -17.59
N VAL A 284 10.65 -3.29 -16.64
CA VAL A 284 11.17 -3.93 -15.43
C VAL A 284 11.91 -5.23 -15.76
N ARG A 285 11.31 -6.09 -16.59
CA ARG A 285 11.84 -7.44 -16.91
C ARG A 285 13.07 -7.41 -17.82
N GLU A 286 13.24 -6.38 -18.65
CA GLU A 286 14.46 -6.19 -19.46
C GLU A 286 15.68 -5.82 -18.59
N ASN A 287 15.46 -5.09 -17.50
CA ASN A 287 16.52 -4.75 -16.55
C ASN A 287 16.68 -5.80 -15.43
N HIS A 288 15.61 -6.49 -15.08
CA HIS A 288 15.54 -7.50 -14.02
C HIS A 288 14.65 -8.67 -14.46
N ALA A 289 15.24 -9.65 -15.17
CA ALA A 289 14.50 -10.78 -15.74
C ALA A 289 13.65 -11.53 -14.70
N GLU A 290 14.17 -11.73 -13.48
CA GLU A 290 13.47 -12.39 -12.38
C GLU A 290 12.44 -11.51 -11.68
N GLY A 291 12.43 -10.20 -11.94
CA GLY A 291 11.55 -9.22 -11.30
C GLY A 291 12.24 -8.42 -10.21
N VAL A 292 11.46 -7.62 -9.48
CA VAL A 292 11.95 -6.76 -8.37
C VAL A 292 11.73 -7.40 -7.00
N ASP A 293 12.50 -6.98 -6.00
CA ASP A 293 12.43 -7.49 -4.63
C ASP A 293 11.14 -7.07 -3.90
N LEU A 294 10.70 -5.84 -4.13
CA LEU A 294 9.56 -5.24 -3.47
C LEU A 294 8.67 -4.52 -4.49
N VAL A 295 7.37 -4.80 -4.48
CA VAL A 295 6.38 -3.96 -5.14
C VAL A 295 5.58 -3.24 -4.05
N VAL A 296 5.37 -1.94 -4.21
CA VAL A 296 4.51 -1.14 -3.33
C VAL A 296 3.42 -0.45 -4.16
N SER A 297 2.23 -0.28 -3.59
CA SER A 297 1.17 0.53 -4.17
C SER A 297 0.41 1.35 -3.10
N ASP A 298 0.13 2.61 -3.42
CA ASP A 298 -0.62 3.57 -2.59
C ASP A 298 -1.74 4.25 -3.40
N GLY A 299 -2.28 3.54 -4.40
CA GLY A 299 -3.36 4.05 -5.25
C GLY A 299 -4.57 4.54 -4.45
N GLY A 300 -5.25 5.53 -5.02
CA GLY A 300 -6.40 6.15 -4.38
C GLY A 300 -6.99 7.26 -5.24
N PHE A 301 -8.31 7.31 -5.31
CA PHE A 301 -9.02 8.44 -5.88
C PHE A 301 -9.42 9.40 -4.75
N GLN A 302 -9.22 10.70 -4.95
CA GLN A 302 -9.71 11.70 -3.99
C GLN A 302 -11.24 11.66 -3.91
N ASP A 303 -11.91 11.40 -5.03
CA ASP A 303 -13.37 11.41 -5.14
C ASP A 303 -14.03 10.18 -4.50
N ALA A 304 -13.31 9.04 -4.47
CA ALA A 304 -13.79 7.85 -3.77
C ALA A 304 -13.66 7.98 -2.25
N ARG A 305 -12.86 8.95 -1.76
CA ARG A 305 -12.52 9.04 -0.35
C ARG A 305 -13.75 9.33 0.49
N ASP A 306 -13.95 8.52 1.52
CA ASP A 306 -15.02 8.65 2.50
C ASP A 306 -16.44 8.48 1.88
N GLN A 307 -16.53 7.99 0.63
CA GLN A 307 -17.80 7.64 -0.01
C GLN A 307 -18.31 6.25 0.44
N PRO A 308 -19.63 6.02 0.51
CA PRO A 308 -20.19 4.72 0.88
C PRO A 308 -19.75 3.57 -0.06
N ASN A 309 -19.53 3.86 -1.34
CA ASN A 309 -19.09 2.90 -2.35
C ASN A 309 -17.58 2.93 -2.62
N GLN A 310 -16.78 3.53 -1.71
CA GLN A 310 -15.32 3.62 -1.84
C GLN A 310 -14.67 2.28 -2.16
N GLU A 311 -15.10 1.20 -1.49
CA GLU A 311 -14.54 -0.13 -1.71
C GLU A 311 -14.77 -0.62 -3.16
N GLU A 312 -15.97 -0.46 -3.70
CA GLU A 312 -16.31 -0.86 -5.07
C GLU A 312 -15.50 -0.05 -6.09
N MET A 313 -15.40 1.26 -5.89
CA MET A 313 -14.61 2.15 -6.76
C MET A 313 -13.13 1.77 -6.76
N MET A 314 -12.59 1.40 -5.59
CA MET A 314 -11.18 1.07 -5.42
C MET A 314 -10.84 -0.36 -5.88
N THR A 315 -11.79 -1.29 -5.86
CA THR A 315 -11.58 -2.70 -6.22
C THR A 315 -10.98 -2.86 -7.62
N LYS A 316 -11.44 -2.08 -8.60
CA LYS A 316 -10.89 -2.10 -9.97
C LYS A 316 -9.43 -1.64 -10.00
N LEU A 317 -9.08 -0.62 -9.21
CA LEU A 317 -7.69 -0.15 -9.10
C LEU A 317 -6.80 -1.19 -8.42
N ILE A 318 -7.25 -1.74 -7.28
CA ILE A 318 -6.53 -2.78 -6.54
C ILE A 318 -6.28 -4.00 -7.44
N LEU A 319 -7.26 -4.43 -8.23
CA LEU A 319 -7.07 -5.49 -9.22
C LEU A 319 -5.95 -5.14 -10.23
N ALA A 320 -5.96 -3.93 -10.78
CA ALA A 320 -4.92 -3.49 -11.72
C ALA A 320 -3.51 -3.44 -11.06
N GLU A 321 -3.42 -3.01 -9.80
CA GLU A 321 -2.19 -3.02 -9.02
C GLU A 321 -1.70 -4.45 -8.76
N ILE A 322 -2.58 -5.37 -8.37
CA ILE A 322 -2.28 -6.79 -8.18
C ILE A 322 -1.78 -7.43 -9.48
N LEU A 323 -2.47 -7.21 -10.60
CA LEU A 323 -2.06 -7.73 -11.91
C LEU A 323 -0.69 -7.21 -12.32
N THR A 324 -0.45 -5.91 -12.11
CA THR A 324 0.85 -5.29 -12.38
C THR A 324 1.92 -5.94 -11.52
N MET A 325 1.69 -6.06 -10.21
CA MET A 325 2.58 -6.70 -9.24
C MET A 325 2.93 -8.13 -9.63
N LEU A 326 1.93 -8.99 -9.90
CA LEU A 326 2.15 -10.39 -10.26
C LEU A 326 3.03 -10.54 -11.51
N SER A 327 3.02 -9.53 -12.39
CA SER A 327 3.79 -9.55 -13.62
C SER A 327 5.26 -9.13 -13.45
N ILE A 328 5.62 -8.43 -12.36
CA ILE A 328 6.96 -7.83 -12.15
C ILE A 328 7.63 -8.21 -10.84
N LEU A 329 6.91 -8.77 -9.87
CA LEU A 329 7.48 -9.23 -8.61
C LEU A 329 8.29 -10.51 -8.85
N LYS A 330 9.43 -10.64 -8.16
CA LYS A 330 10.23 -11.86 -8.15
C LYS A 330 9.66 -12.91 -7.20
N VAL A 331 10.04 -14.17 -7.41
CA VAL A 331 9.72 -15.25 -6.45
C VAL A 331 10.38 -14.94 -5.10
N HIS A 332 9.64 -15.15 -4.01
CA HIS A 332 10.00 -14.73 -2.64
C HIS A 332 10.13 -13.20 -2.44
N GLY A 333 9.68 -12.39 -3.41
CA GLY A 333 9.54 -10.95 -3.25
C GLY A 333 8.37 -10.58 -2.32
N SER A 334 8.33 -9.31 -1.90
CA SER A 334 7.26 -8.78 -1.05
C SER A 334 6.34 -7.82 -1.82
N PHE A 335 5.07 -7.78 -1.43
CA PHE A 335 4.10 -6.82 -1.94
C PHE A 335 3.44 -6.05 -0.79
N LEU A 336 3.42 -4.72 -0.87
CA LEU A 336 2.65 -3.85 0.00
C LEU A 336 1.58 -3.15 -0.83
N CYS A 337 0.31 -3.43 -0.54
CA CYS A 337 -0.84 -2.78 -1.16
C CYS A 337 -1.61 -2.03 -0.10
N LYS A 338 -1.83 -0.73 -0.28
CA LYS A 338 -2.86 -0.05 0.49
C LYS A 338 -4.23 -0.54 0.04
N THR A 339 -5.11 -0.73 1.01
CA THR A 339 -6.53 -0.98 0.74
C THR A 339 -7.40 -0.18 1.71
N PHE A 340 -8.70 -0.40 1.64
CA PHE A 340 -9.70 0.17 2.53
C PHE A 340 -10.45 -0.95 3.25
N GLU A 341 -11.75 -0.79 3.49
CA GLU A 341 -12.60 -1.90 3.88
C GLU A 341 -12.42 -3.11 2.94
N ILE A 342 -12.44 -4.33 3.49
CA ILE A 342 -12.33 -5.61 2.77
C ILE A 342 -13.61 -6.40 3.05
N THR A 343 -14.70 -6.01 2.39
CA THR A 343 -16.06 -6.47 2.74
C THR A 343 -16.86 -6.97 1.55
N THR A 344 -16.56 -6.44 0.36
CA THR A 344 -17.14 -6.86 -0.91
C THR A 344 -16.66 -8.26 -1.27
N PRO A 345 -17.53 -9.08 -1.89
CA PRO A 345 -17.13 -10.40 -2.36
C PRO A 345 -15.92 -10.38 -3.30
N MET A 346 -15.81 -9.35 -4.15
CA MET A 346 -14.71 -9.23 -5.10
C MET A 346 -13.37 -9.01 -4.38
N LEU A 347 -13.30 -8.06 -3.45
CA LEU A 347 -12.04 -7.77 -2.74
C LEU A 347 -11.62 -8.92 -1.82
N LEU A 348 -12.58 -9.60 -1.17
CA LEU A 348 -12.31 -10.82 -0.40
C LEU A 348 -11.71 -11.94 -1.28
N GLN A 349 -12.22 -12.11 -2.50
CA GLN A 349 -11.66 -13.07 -3.46
C GLN A 349 -10.26 -12.67 -3.93
N LEU A 350 -9.98 -11.38 -4.12
CA LEU A 350 -8.63 -10.90 -4.45
C LEU A 350 -7.64 -11.16 -3.31
N VAL A 351 -8.04 -10.91 -2.05
CA VAL A 351 -7.22 -11.23 -0.88
C VAL A 351 -6.97 -12.74 -0.77
N TRP A 352 -7.99 -13.56 -1.04
CA TRP A 352 -7.83 -15.01 -1.07
C TRP A 352 -6.86 -15.46 -2.18
N LEU A 353 -6.94 -14.85 -3.38
CA LEU A 353 -6.01 -15.13 -4.47
C LEU A 353 -4.57 -14.78 -4.06
N LEU A 354 -4.37 -13.60 -3.47
CA LEU A 354 -3.06 -13.22 -2.92
C LEU A 354 -2.58 -14.25 -1.88
N HIS A 355 -3.47 -14.75 -1.01
CA HIS A 355 -3.09 -15.77 -0.02
C HIS A 355 -2.61 -17.07 -0.69
N GLN A 356 -3.10 -17.41 -1.88
CA GLN A 356 -2.59 -18.54 -2.65
C GLN A 356 -1.22 -18.27 -3.29
N CYS A 357 -0.93 -17.01 -3.62
CA CYS A 357 0.32 -16.61 -4.28
C CYS A 357 1.48 -16.35 -3.31
N PHE A 358 1.20 -15.99 -2.06
CA PHE A 358 2.20 -15.62 -1.05
C PHE A 358 2.29 -16.63 0.08
N GLU A 359 3.50 -16.83 0.61
CA GLU A 359 3.73 -17.68 1.79
C GLU A 359 2.99 -17.15 3.02
N LYS A 360 2.94 -15.82 3.16
CA LYS A 360 2.35 -15.13 4.31
C LYS A 360 1.68 -13.84 3.86
N ILE A 361 0.54 -13.52 4.48
CA ILE A 361 -0.16 -12.24 4.34
C ILE A 361 -0.33 -11.60 5.72
N ALA A 362 -0.26 -10.28 5.75
CA ALA A 362 -0.63 -9.48 6.90
C ALA A 362 -1.62 -8.39 6.46
N ILE A 363 -2.65 -8.15 7.28
CA ILE A 363 -3.52 -6.97 7.15
C ILE A 363 -3.19 -6.09 8.35
N ILE A 364 -2.64 -4.90 8.10
CA ILE A 364 -2.10 -4.04 9.15
C ILE A 364 -2.59 -2.63 8.94
N LYS A 365 -2.93 -1.97 10.04
CA LYS A 365 -3.10 -0.51 10.07
C LYS A 365 -1.90 0.13 10.78
N PRO A 366 -0.96 0.78 10.06
CA PRO A 366 0.18 1.44 10.68
C PRO A 366 -0.25 2.56 11.63
N ILE A 367 0.56 2.89 12.64
CA ILE A 367 0.33 4.09 13.47
C ILE A 367 0.39 5.41 12.67
N GLN A 368 1.02 5.38 11.49
CA GLN A 368 1.08 6.48 10.55
C GLN A 368 -0.17 6.58 9.66
N ALA A 369 -1.02 5.54 9.63
CA ALA A 369 -2.37 5.68 9.10
C ALA A 369 -3.19 6.53 10.06
N GLN A 370 -4.02 7.41 9.51
CA GLN A 370 -4.91 8.21 10.35
C GLN A 370 -5.92 7.25 11.00
N SER A 371 -5.97 7.25 12.33
CA SER A 371 -6.79 6.32 13.12
C SER A 371 -8.27 6.35 12.70
N ALA A 372 -8.79 7.53 12.36
CA ALA A 372 -10.16 7.76 11.89
C ALA A 372 -10.36 7.60 10.37
N THR A 373 -9.47 6.92 9.65
CA THR A 373 -9.63 6.62 8.22
C THR A 373 -9.70 5.12 7.98
N SER A 374 -10.35 4.73 6.89
CA SER A 374 -10.49 3.33 6.50
C SER A 374 -9.24 2.72 5.85
N SER A 375 -8.18 3.51 5.60
CA SER A 375 -6.96 2.96 5.01
C SER A 375 -6.34 1.91 5.93
N LEU A 376 -6.14 0.73 5.35
CA LEU A 376 -5.33 -0.38 5.84
C LEU A 376 -4.00 -0.37 5.09
#